data_AF-A0A955VEJ8-F1
#
_entry.id   AF-A0A955VEJ8-F1
#
_cell.length_a   1.000
_cell.length_b   1.000
_cell.length_c   1.000
_cell.angle_alpha   90.00
_cell.angle_beta   90.00
_cell.angle_gamma   90.00
#
_symmetry.space_group_name_H-M   'P 1'
#
loop_
_entity.id
_entity.type
_entity.pdbx_description
1 polymer ?
#
loop_
_entity_poly.entity_id
_entity_poly.type
_entity_poly.pdbx_seq_one_letter_code
_entity_poly.pdbx_strand_id
1 'polypeptide(L)'
;WRGRLVVAGRKRDPREGTPPTQAEIDAQARWVMAGGGALPPGARYAPGFLALVAPETGEAEVWPFPQHRPVAVAPTADGAALLVATEGTPEKGFTDGVLARVPAEDGPWTVLAAGLTFPEDLSVRGQRACFREMPRDRFAVTCVDLAGGAVTRPVDEAWNVLAFVDQGASVTWAVLTRGVHRRAFGR
;
A
#
# COMPACT_ATOMS: atom_id res chain seq x y z
N TRP A 1 18.57 -3.05 -3.79
CA TRP A 1 18.20 -1.60 -3.80
C TRP A 1 19.16 -0.68 -3.06
N ARG A 2 20.17 -1.16 -2.31
CA ARG A 2 21.20 -0.24 -1.78
C ARG A 2 21.85 0.52 -2.95
N GLY A 3 21.84 1.85 -2.88
CA GLY A 3 22.32 2.71 -3.97
C GLY A 3 21.38 2.81 -5.19
N ARG A 4 20.16 2.25 -5.14
CA ARG A 4 19.14 2.41 -6.20
C ARG A 4 17.99 3.26 -5.68
N LEU A 5 17.48 4.16 -6.52
CA LEU A 5 16.23 4.87 -6.27
C LEU A 5 15.05 3.93 -6.53
N VAL A 6 14.20 3.77 -5.52
CA VAL A 6 12.95 3.00 -5.64
C VAL A 6 11.82 3.96 -5.97
N VAL A 7 11.20 3.78 -7.14
CA VAL A 7 10.04 4.56 -7.57
C VAL A 7 8.83 3.62 -7.58
N ALA A 8 7.97 3.78 -6.59
CA ALA A 8 6.63 3.22 -6.62
C ALA A 8 5.73 4.21 -7.35
N GLY A 9 5.45 3.92 -8.61
CA GLY A 9 4.75 4.83 -9.49
C GLY A 9 3.32 4.35 -9.74
N ARG A 10 2.37 5.27 -9.57
CA ARG A 10 1.21 5.30 -10.44
C ARG A 10 1.79 5.64 -11.81
N LYS A 11 1.71 4.76 -12.82
CA LYS A 11 1.96 5.26 -14.17
C LYS A 11 0.95 6.39 -14.36
N ARG A 12 1.40 7.56 -14.83
CA ARG A 12 0.49 8.37 -15.64
C ARG A 12 -0.03 7.43 -16.73
N ASP A 13 -1.32 7.54 -17.04
CA ASP A 13 -1.95 6.83 -18.15
C ASP A 13 -0.99 6.82 -19.37
N PRO A 14 -0.83 5.69 -20.10
CA PRO A 14 -0.11 5.63 -21.37
C PRO A 14 -0.60 6.63 -22.45
N ARG A 15 -1.62 7.45 -22.16
CA ARG A 15 -1.97 8.68 -22.89
C ARG A 15 -1.53 9.94 -22.14
N GLU A 16 -0.23 10.19 -21.99
CA GLU A 16 0.24 11.52 -21.60
C GLU A 16 -0.37 12.59 -22.53
N GLY A 17 -1.30 13.39 -21.99
CA GLY A 17 -1.84 14.55 -22.70
C GLY A 17 -3.21 15.08 -22.24
N THR A 18 -4.08 14.26 -21.64
CA THR A 18 -5.42 14.76 -21.25
C THR A 18 -5.75 14.44 -19.80
N PRO A 19 -5.81 15.44 -18.91
CA PRO A 19 -6.33 15.27 -17.55
C PRO A 19 -7.76 14.75 -17.57
N PRO A 20 -8.19 13.96 -16.56
CA PRO A 20 -9.60 13.64 -16.41
C PRO A 20 -10.39 14.94 -16.23
N THR A 21 -11.55 15.02 -16.86
CA THR A 21 -12.50 16.11 -16.69
C THR A 21 -13.05 16.12 -15.26
N GLN A 22 -13.51 17.27 -14.77
CA GLN A 22 -14.16 17.36 -13.46
C GLN A 22 -15.36 16.42 -13.35
N ALA A 23 -16.11 16.23 -14.45
CA ALA A 23 -17.23 15.29 -14.49
C ALA A 23 -16.81 13.83 -14.28
N GLU A 24 -15.66 13.43 -14.83
CA GLU A 24 -15.09 12.09 -14.59
C GLU A 24 -14.60 11.94 -13.14
N ILE A 25 -13.99 12.98 -12.57
CA ILE A 25 -13.60 13.02 -11.16
C ILE A 25 -14.83 12.87 -10.25
N ASP A 26 -15.89 13.65 -10.49
CA ASP A 26 -17.12 13.62 -9.69
C ASP A 26 -17.89 12.30 -9.84
N ALA A 27 -17.84 11.68 -11.03
CA ALA A 27 -18.43 10.37 -11.26
C ALA A 27 -17.67 9.27 -10.50
N GLN A 28 -16.34 9.28 -10.54
CA GLN A 28 -15.50 8.34 -9.81
C GLN A 28 -15.64 8.53 -8.29
N ALA A 29 -15.64 9.77 -7.80
CA ALA A 29 -15.84 10.07 -6.38
C ALA A 29 -17.20 9.57 -5.87
N ARG A 30 -18.29 9.87 -6.59
CA ARG A 30 -19.63 9.37 -6.25
C ARG A 30 -19.71 7.84 -6.28
N TRP A 31 -19.02 7.21 -7.23
CA TRP A 31 -18.96 5.77 -7.36
C TRP A 31 -18.19 5.09 -6.21
N VAL A 32 -17.03 5.62 -5.82
CA VAL A 32 -16.26 5.17 -4.63
C VAL A 32 -17.13 5.29 -3.37
N MET A 33 -17.80 6.43 -3.21
CA MET A 33 -18.67 6.69 -2.06
C MET A 33 -19.93 5.82 -2.04
N ALA A 34 -20.37 5.31 -3.19
CA ALA A 34 -21.53 4.42 -3.32
C ALA A 34 -21.19 2.93 -3.13
N GLY A 35 -19.90 2.55 -3.06
CA GLY A 35 -19.48 1.16 -2.87
C GLY A 35 -19.84 0.20 -4.01
N GLY A 36 -20.02 0.72 -5.24
CA GLY A 36 -20.38 -0.09 -6.41
C GLY A 36 -19.22 -0.97 -6.88
N GLY A 37 -19.44 -2.28 -7.01
CA GLY A 37 -18.40 -3.27 -7.39
C GLY A 37 -18.05 -3.35 -8.88
N ALA A 38 -18.49 -2.40 -9.72
CA ALA A 38 -18.12 -2.37 -11.13
C ALA A 38 -17.84 -0.94 -11.57
N LEU A 39 -16.69 -0.71 -12.21
CA LEU A 39 -16.32 0.59 -12.75
C LEU A 39 -17.39 1.14 -13.71
N PRO A 40 -17.63 2.46 -13.74
CA PRO A 40 -18.40 3.05 -14.81
C PRO A 40 -17.72 2.78 -16.17
N PRO A 41 -18.49 2.49 -17.23
CA PRO A 41 -17.95 2.32 -18.57
C PRO A 41 -17.08 3.54 -18.96
N GLY A 42 -15.80 3.30 -19.25
CA GLY A 42 -14.85 4.34 -19.66
C GLY A 42 -13.88 4.82 -18.58
N ALA A 43 -13.97 4.34 -17.33
CA ALA A 43 -12.96 4.61 -16.31
C ALA A 43 -11.59 4.07 -16.75
N ARG A 44 -10.60 4.96 -16.89
CA ARG A 44 -9.23 4.60 -17.25
C ARG A 44 -8.41 4.50 -15.98
N TYR A 45 -7.95 3.30 -15.66
CA TYR A 45 -6.93 3.11 -14.63
C TYR A 45 -5.58 2.81 -15.28
N ALA A 46 -4.59 3.63 -14.92
CA ALA A 46 -3.22 3.37 -15.33
C ALA A 46 -2.65 2.21 -14.50
N PRO A 47 -2.01 1.20 -15.12
CA PRO A 47 -1.36 0.13 -14.38
C PRO A 47 -0.27 0.70 -13.48
N GLY A 48 -0.12 0.13 -12.29
CA GLY A 48 0.97 0.51 -11.39
C GLY A 48 2.30 -0.03 -11.88
N PHE A 49 3.41 0.54 -11.39
CA PHE A 49 4.73 -0.04 -11.58
C PHE A 49 5.61 0.19 -10.36
N LEU A 50 6.59 -0.70 -10.20
CA LEU A 50 7.76 -0.47 -9.38
C LEU A 50 8.94 -0.30 -10.31
N ALA A 51 9.72 0.78 -10.15
CA ALA A 51 10.97 0.94 -10.87
C ALA A 51 12.14 1.04 -9.89
N LEU A 52 13.23 0.35 -10.21
CA LEU A 52 14.50 0.50 -9.54
C LEU A 52 15.49 1.19 -10.49
N VAL A 53 15.86 2.42 -10.16
CA VAL A 53 16.74 3.24 -10.98
C VAL A 53 18.13 3.26 -10.34
N ALA A 54 19.16 2.93 -11.11
CA ALA A 54 20.55 3.13 -10.73
C ALA A 54 20.90 4.62 -10.96
N PRO A 55 21.12 5.44 -9.91
CA PRO A 55 21.31 6.88 -10.07
C PRO A 55 22.56 7.23 -10.88
N GLU A 56 23.60 6.40 -10.78
CA GLU A 56 24.90 6.62 -11.43
C GLU A 56 24.83 6.39 -12.95
N THR A 57 24.03 5.42 -13.41
CA THR A 57 23.94 5.04 -14.83
C THR A 57 22.65 5.51 -15.50
N GLY A 58 21.63 5.83 -14.70
CA GLY A 58 20.26 6.11 -15.17
C GLY A 58 19.49 4.86 -15.61
N GLU A 59 20.08 3.67 -15.51
CA GLU A 59 19.42 2.42 -15.90
C GLU A 59 18.25 2.12 -14.96
N ALA A 60 17.11 1.74 -15.54
CA ALA A 60 15.89 1.45 -14.82
C ALA A 60 15.41 0.03 -15.11
N GLU A 61 15.10 -0.68 -14.03
CA GLU A 61 14.41 -1.97 -14.07
C GLU A 61 12.98 -1.77 -13.61
N VAL A 62 12.00 -2.27 -14.35
CA VAL A 62 10.58 -1.96 -14.13
C VAL A 62 9.78 -3.24 -13.97
N TRP A 63 9.12 -3.40 -12.83
CA TRP A 63 8.14 -4.45 -12.58
C TRP A 63 6.72 -3.90 -12.80
N PRO A 64 5.93 -4.54 -13.68
CA PRO A 64 4.55 -4.17 -13.88
C PRO A 64 3.67 -4.66 -12.72
N PHE A 65 2.74 -3.81 -12.31
CA PHE A 65 1.67 -4.15 -11.38
C PHE A 65 0.32 -3.88 -12.06
N PRO A 66 -0.11 -4.78 -12.97
CA PRO A 66 -1.21 -4.49 -13.90
C PRO A 66 -2.57 -4.36 -13.21
N GLN A 67 -2.76 -5.05 -12.09
CA GLN A 67 -4.04 -5.11 -11.36
C GLN A 67 -3.99 -4.33 -10.04
N HIS A 68 -2.82 -4.25 -9.40
CA HIS A 68 -2.69 -3.82 -8.01
C HIS A 68 -1.72 -2.64 -7.91
N ARG A 69 -2.22 -1.41 -7.74
CA ARG A 69 -1.38 -0.21 -7.82
C ARG A 69 -0.47 -0.07 -6.60
N PRO A 70 0.87 -0.05 -6.73
CA PRO A 70 1.77 0.21 -5.61
C PRO A 70 1.50 1.58 -4.99
N VAL A 71 1.41 1.62 -3.66
CA VAL A 71 1.15 2.84 -2.90
C VAL A 71 2.13 3.09 -1.77
N ALA A 72 2.76 2.03 -1.27
CA ALA A 72 3.84 2.15 -0.31
C ALA A 72 4.90 1.08 -0.57
N VAL A 73 6.16 1.44 -0.37
CA VAL A 73 7.30 0.54 -0.52
C VAL A 73 8.26 0.72 0.64
N ALA A 74 8.79 -0.40 1.14
CA ALA A 74 9.77 -0.38 2.20
C ALA A 74 10.74 -1.55 2.07
N PRO A 75 12.05 -1.36 2.28
CA PRO A 75 12.99 -2.46 2.32
C PRO A 75 12.79 -3.31 3.59
N THR A 76 12.97 -4.61 3.44
CA THR A 76 13.20 -5.52 4.57
C THR A 76 14.48 -5.16 5.32
N ALA A 77 14.54 -5.48 6.61
CA ALA A 77 15.65 -5.10 7.49
C ALA A 77 17.00 -5.67 7.04
N ASP A 78 17.02 -6.88 6.46
CA ASP A 78 18.21 -7.51 5.89
C ASP A 78 18.59 -6.95 4.51
N GLY A 79 17.69 -6.21 3.86
CA GLY A 79 17.87 -5.71 2.50
C GLY A 79 17.78 -6.79 1.44
N ALA A 80 17.15 -7.94 1.72
CA ALA A 80 16.98 -9.06 0.79
C ALA A 80 15.65 -9.04 0.01
N ALA A 81 14.63 -8.32 0.50
CA ALA A 81 13.40 -8.00 -0.25
C ALA A 81 12.90 -6.54 -0.11
N LEU A 82 12.19 -6.03 -1.12
CA LEU A 82 11.28 -4.90 -0.97
C LEU A 82 9.90 -5.44 -0.63
N LEU A 83 9.24 -4.78 0.31
CA LEU A 83 7.82 -4.94 0.52
C LEU A 83 7.08 -3.86 -0.26
N VAL A 84 6.05 -4.27 -0.97
CA VAL A 84 5.20 -3.42 -1.79
C VAL A 84 3.77 -3.60 -1.33
N ALA A 85 3.18 -2.57 -0.76
CA ALA A 85 1.74 -2.52 -0.49
C ALA A 85 1.04 -1.91 -1.70
N THR A 86 -0.09 -2.50 -2.09
CA THR A 86 -0.86 -2.05 -3.22
C THR A 86 -2.29 -1.70 -2.83
N GLU A 87 -2.86 -0.69 -3.47
CA GLU A 87 -4.31 -0.51 -3.48
C GLU A 87 -5.00 -1.70 -4.16
N GLY A 88 -6.24 -1.96 -3.73
CA GLY A 88 -7.11 -2.88 -4.44
C GLY A 88 -7.58 -2.35 -5.79
N THR A 89 -8.19 -3.24 -6.54
CA THR A 89 -8.87 -3.00 -7.80
C THR A 89 -10.21 -2.30 -7.56
N PRO A 90 -10.56 -1.35 -8.44
CA PRO A 90 -11.88 -0.73 -8.41
C PRO A 90 -13.03 -1.76 -8.53
N GLU A 91 -12.85 -2.83 -9.31
CA GLU A 91 -13.82 -3.92 -9.50
C GLU A 91 -14.10 -4.69 -8.20
N LYS A 92 -13.23 -4.58 -7.20
CA LYS A 92 -13.43 -5.13 -5.87
C LYS A 92 -13.65 -4.03 -4.82
N GLY A 93 -14.01 -2.82 -5.24
CA GLY A 93 -14.19 -1.68 -4.33
C GLY A 93 -12.92 -1.36 -3.53
N PHE A 94 -11.74 -1.61 -4.11
CA PHE A 94 -10.42 -1.46 -3.49
C PHE A 94 -10.14 -2.35 -2.28
N THR A 95 -10.85 -3.48 -2.16
CA THR A 95 -10.74 -4.40 -1.00
C THR A 95 -9.87 -5.63 -1.25
N ASP A 96 -9.21 -5.72 -2.40
CA ASP A 96 -8.34 -6.83 -2.81
C ASP A 96 -6.89 -6.38 -3.00
N GLY A 97 -6.45 -5.31 -2.31
CA GLY A 97 -5.05 -4.93 -2.28
C GLY A 97 -4.17 -6.05 -1.71
N VAL A 98 -2.87 -5.98 -1.98
CA VAL A 98 -1.89 -6.97 -1.53
C VAL A 98 -0.70 -6.30 -0.83
N LEU A 99 -0.15 -6.97 0.17
CA LEU A 99 1.23 -6.77 0.58
C LEU A 99 2.05 -7.86 -0.10
N ALA A 100 3.02 -7.45 -0.90
CA ALA A 100 3.88 -8.38 -1.61
C ALA A 100 5.35 -8.17 -1.31
N ARG A 101 6.12 -9.25 -1.42
CA ARG A 101 7.56 -9.31 -1.26
C ARG A 101 8.21 -9.46 -2.64
N VAL A 102 8.99 -8.47 -3.03
CA VAL A 102 9.79 -8.47 -4.27
C VAL A 102 11.25 -8.77 -3.88
N PRO A 103 11.83 -9.89 -4.31
CA PRO A 103 13.21 -10.23 -3.97
C PRO A 103 14.22 -9.24 -4.58
N ALA A 104 15.40 -9.10 -3.96
CA ALA A 104 16.51 -8.29 -4.50
C ALA A 104 17.15 -8.91 -5.75
N GLU A 105 17.12 -10.23 -5.81
CA GLU A 105 17.62 -11.03 -6.92
C GLU A 105 16.45 -11.42 -7.82
N ASP A 106 16.75 -11.76 -9.08
CA ASP A 106 15.76 -12.16 -10.06
C ASP A 106 14.88 -13.29 -9.52
N GLY A 107 13.58 -13.01 -9.40
CA GLY A 107 12.62 -13.95 -8.88
C GLY A 107 11.20 -13.41 -8.89
N PRO A 108 10.18 -14.29 -8.85
CA PRO A 108 8.81 -13.85 -8.76
C PRO A 108 8.57 -13.16 -7.41
N TRP A 109 7.81 -12.08 -7.45
CA TRP A 109 7.24 -11.48 -6.25
C TRP A 109 6.23 -12.44 -5.61
N THR A 110 6.12 -12.42 -4.28
CA THR A 110 5.24 -13.31 -3.51
C THR A 110 4.26 -12.48 -2.69
N VAL A 111 2.99 -12.89 -2.66
CA VAL A 111 1.96 -12.23 -1.85
C VAL A 111 2.07 -12.70 -0.41
N LEU A 112 2.26 -11.77 0.52
CA LEU A 112 2.34 -12.02 1.97
C LEU A 112 0.99 -11.84 2.66
N ALA A 113 0.20 -10.88 2.20
CA ALA A 113 -1.16 -10.64 2.66
C ALA A 113 -2.01 -10.14 1.48
N ALA A 114 -3.30 -10.46 1.51
CA ALA A 114 -4.27 -10.06 0.51
C ALA A 114 -5.55 -9.55 1.18
N GLY A 115 -6.40 -8.88 0.41
CA GLY A 115 -7.62 -8.29 0.94
C GLY A 115 -7.40 -6.93 1.60
N LEU A 116 -6.30 -6.24 1.26
CA LEU A 116 -5.95 -4.96 1.85
C LEU A 116 -6.88 -3.88 1.31
N THR A 117 -7.24 -2.93 2.17
CA THR A 117 -8.11 -1.80 1.79
C THR A 117 -7.42 -0.47 2.04
N PHE A 118 -7.07 0.23 0.95
CA PHE A 118 -6.31 1.49 0.96
C PHE A 118 -5.10 1.47 1.92
N PRO A 119 -4.12 0.58 1.71
CA PRO A 119 -2.97 0.49 2.59
C PRO A 119 -2.03 1.69 2.41
N GLU A 120 -1.55 2.25 3.52
CA GLU A 120 -0.66 3.41 3.57
C GLU A 120 0.38 3.28 4.68
N ASP A 121 1.37 4.18 4.70
CA ASP A 121 2.33 4.33 5.80
C ASP A 121 3.09 3.02 6.15
N LEU A 122 3.52 2.27 5.13
CA LEU A 122 4.22 1.00 5.31
C LEU A 122 5.53 1.19 6.10
N SER A 123 5.61 0.53 7.25
CA SER A 123 6.77 0.47 8.13
C SER A 123 7.24 -0.98 8.28
N VAL A 124 8.55 -1.19 8.27
CA VAL A 124 9.16 -2.54 8.39
C VAL A 124 10.17 -2.54 9.51
N ARG A 125 10.04 -3.48 10.44
CA ARG A 125 10.95 -3.64 11.58
C ARG A 125 11.12 -5.12 11.91
N GLY A 126 12.36 -5.61 11.78
CA GLY A 126 12.65 -7.03 11.94
C GLY A 126 11.85 -7.88 10.95
N GLN A 127 11.10 -8.86 11.46
CA GLN A 127 10.24 -9.76 10.68
C GLN A 127 8.77 -9.29 10.63
N ARG A 128 8.50 -8.01 10.84
CA ARG A 128 7.14 -7.47 10.83
C ARG A 128 7.04 -6.29 9.88
N ALA A 129 5.95 -6.25 9.12
CA ALA A 129 5.54 -5.08 8.36
C ALA A 129 4.20 -4.58 8.91
N CYS A 130 4.12 -3.30 9.25
CA CYS A 130 2.89 -2.66 9.67
C CYS A 130 2.51 -1.57 8.67
N PHE A 131 1.22 -1.39 8.43
CA PHE A 131 0.68 -0.36 7.57
C PHE A 131 -0.70 0.07 8.10
N ARG A 132 -1.09 1.30 7.76
CA ARG A 132 -2.45 1.77 8.02
C ARG A 132 -3.34 1.24 6.92
N GLU A 133 -4.53 0.79 7.27
CA GLU A 133 -5.61 0.47 6.33
C GLU A 133 -6.82 1.35 6.64
N MET A 134 -7.61 1.65 5.60
CA MET A 134 -8.85 2.41 5.74
C MET A 134 -10.06 1.60 5.24
N PRO A 135 -10.43 0.50 5.93
CA PRO A 135 -11.66 -0.21 5.62
C PRO A 135 -12.86 0.65 6.02
N ARG A 136 -13.74 0.95 5.05
CA ARG A 136 -15.03 1.68 5.17
C ARG A 136 -15.38 2.12 6.59
N ASP A 137 -15.16 3.40 6.89
CA ASP A 137 -15.41 4.09 8.17
C ASP A 137 -14.46 3.81 9.35
N ARG A 138 -13.42 2.99 9.13
CA ARG A 138 -12.42 2.67 10.14
C ARG A 138 -11.01 2.91 9.65
N PHE A 139 -10.14 3.11 10.63
CA PHE A 139 -8.70 3.10 10.44
C PHE A 139 -8.11 2.00 11.31
N ALA A 140 -7.39 1.10 10.66
CA ALA A 140 -6.68 0.04 11.34
C ALA A 140 -5.18 0.23 11.13
N VAL A 141 -4.38 -0.15 12.12
CA VAL A 141 -2.98 -0.49 11.89
C VAL A 141 -2.95 -2.00 11.81
N THR A 142 -2.60 -2.52 10.64
CA THR A 142 -2.46 -3.94 10.36
C THR A 142 -0.99 -4.28 10.30
N CYS A 143 -0.59 -5.33 11.00
CA CYS A 143 0.77 -5.82 11.04
C CYS A 143 0.83 -7.28 10.58
N VAL A 144 1.71 -7.56 9.63
CA VAL A 144 1.94 -8.86 9.01
C VAL A 144 3.29 -9.39 9.45
N ASP A 145 3.33 -10.64 9.92
CA ASP A 145 4.56 -11.39 10.14
C ASP A 145 5.11 -11.90 8.79
N LEU A 146 6.34 -11.50 8.48
CA LEU A 146 7.02 -11.83 7.23
C LEU A 146 7.48 -13.30 7.17
N ALA A 147 7.56 -13.99 8.31
CA ALA A 147 8.00 -15.39 8.39
C ALA A 147 6.86 -16.40 8.14
N GLY A 148 5.59 -15.99 8.18
CA GLY A 148 4.47 -16.93 8.11
C GLY A 148 3.07 -16.34 7.96
N GLY A 149 2.95 -15.03 7.69
CA GLY A 149 1.67 -14.42 7.29
C GLY A 149 0.66 -14.19 8.42
N ALA A 150 1.06 -14.32 9.69
CA ALA A 150 0.17 -13.96 10.80
C ALA A 150 -0.19 -12.46 10.70
N VAL A 151 -1.48 -12.17 10.53
CA VAL A 151 -2.00 -10.81 10.45
C VAL A 151 -2.57 -10.43 11.81
N THR A 152 -2.10 -9.32 12.36
CA THR A 152 -2.61 -8.74 13.61
C THR A 152 -3.10 -7.33 13.37
N ARG A 153 -4.15 -6.93 14.10
CA ARG A 153 -4.69 -5.56 14.07
C ARG A 153 -4.58 -4.94 15.46
N PRO A 154 -3.39 -4.43 15.84
CA PRO A 154 -3.21 -3.78 17.13
C PRO A 154 -4.04 -2.49 17.28
N VAL A 155 -4.45 -1.86 16.18
CA VAL A 155 -5.31 -0.66 16.19
C VAL A 155 -6.49 -0.93 15.28
N ASP A 156 -7.70 -0.65 15.78
CA ASP A 156 -8.97 -0.68 15.04
C ASP A 156 -9.84 0.42 15.63
N GLU A 157 -9.95 1.53 14.91
CA GLU A 157 -10.56 2.76 15.38
C GLU A 157 -11.60 3.26 14.39
N ALA A 158 -12.75 3.70 14.90
CA ALA A 158 -13.84 4.24 14.07
C ALA A 158 -13.57 5.65 13.50
N TRP A 159 -12.39 6.23 13.77
CA TRP A 159 -12.03 7.59 13.38
C TRP A 159 -10.57 7.67 12.95
N ASN A 160 -10.23 8.76 12.25
CA ASN A 160 -8.94 9.01 11.62
C ASN A 160 -7.75 8.73 12.55
N VAL A 161 -7.05 7.63 12.31
CA VAL A 161 -5.67 7.45 12.76
C VAL A 161 -4.81 8.32 11.85
N LEU A 162 -4.25 9.40 12.39
CA LEU A 162 -3.48 10.38 11.61
C LEU A 162 -2.08 9.87 11.26
N ALA A 163 -1.47 9.14 12.19
CA ALA A 163 -0.15 8.56 12.05
C ALA A 163 0.02 7.40 13.03
N PHE A 164 0.94 6.49 12.73
CA PHE A 164 1.40 5.48 13.66
C PHE A 164 2.93 5.34 13.60
N VAL A 165 3.50 4.78 14.67
CA VAL A 165 4.91 4.43 14.76
C VAL A 165 5.01 3.01 15.32
N ASP A 166 5.62 2.11 14.55
CA ASP A 166 6.03 0.80 15.04
C ASP A 166 7.34 0.90 15.84
N GLN A 167 7.27 0.59 17.13
CA GLN A 167 8.41 0.58 18.04
C GLN A 167 8.90 -0.85 18.32
N GLY A 168 8.45 -1.86 17.58
CA GLY A 168 8.83 -3.26 17.69
C GLY A 168 8.08 -4.00 18.81
N ALA A 169 8.19 -3.51 20.05
CA ALA A 169 7.47 -4.06 21.20
C ALA A 169 6.07 -3.43 21.38
N SER A 170 5.81 -2.30 20.73
CA SER A 170 4.54 -1.60 20.79
C SER A 170 4.29 -0.82 19.51
N VAL A 171 3.01 -0.52 19.26
CA VAL A 171 2.61 0.52 18.32
C VAL A 171 2.13 1.75 19.09
N THR A 172 2.53 2.93 18.64
CA THR A 172 2.00 4.21 19.09
C THR A 172 1.24 4.85 17.94
N TRP A 173 0.05 5.40 18.17
CA TRP A 173 -0.75 6.05 17.13
C TRP A 173 -1.43 7.32 17.65
N ALA A 174 -1.72 8.23 16.73
CA ALA A 174 -2.42 9.47 17.03
C ALA A 174 -3.82 9.47 16.42
N VAL A 175 -4.81 9.85 17.22
CA VAL A 175 -6.20 10.04 16.81
C VAL A 175 -6.56 11.51 16.97
N LEU A 176 -7.13 12.11 15.92
CA LEU A 176 -7.42 13.54 15.88
C LEU A 176 -8.16 14.07 17.13
N THR A 177 -9.13 13.29 17.63
CA THR A 177 -10.01 13.72 18.72
C THR A 177 -9.60 13.20 20.10
N ARG A 178 -8.70 12.21 20.19
CA ARG A 178 -8.36 11.52 21.45
C ARG A 178 -6.87 11.57 21.80
N GLY A 179 -6.04 12.17 20.95
CA GLY A 179 -4.61 12.35 21.19
C GLY A 179 -3.79 11.10 20.86
N VAL A 180 -2.74 10.85 21.65
CA VAL A 180 -1.76 9.80 21.38
C VAL A 180 -2.02 8.58 22.26
N HIS A 181 -2.02 7.40 21.64
CA HIS A 181 -2.26 6.12 22.27
C HIS A 181 -1.09 5.17 22.02
N ARG A 182 -0.93 4.18 22.90
CA ARG A 182 0.11 3.15 22.78
C ARG A 182 -0.44 1.79 23.18
N ARG A 183 -0.08 0.76 22.43
CA ARG A 183 -0.43 -0.63 22.70
C ARG A 183 0.80 -1.51 22.52
N ALA A 184 1.12 -2.31 23.54
CA ALA A 184 2.13 -3.34 23.42
C ALA A 184 1.60 -4.50 22.54
N PHE A 185 2.48 -5.11 21.75
CA PHE A 185 2.16 -6.39 21.14
C PHE A 185 2.08 -7.44 22.26
N GLY A 186 1.01 -8.24 22.28
CA GLY A 186 0.85 -9.31 23.28
C GLY A 186 2.05 -10.27 23.24
N ARG A 187 2.45 -10.76 24.40
CA ARG A 187 3.35 -11.92 24.50
C ARG A 187 2.58 -13.19 24.21
#